data_AF-A0A1T4ZCW6-F1
#
_entry.id   AF-A0A1T4ZCW6-F1
#
_cell.length_a   1.000
_cell.length_b   1.000
_cell.length_c   1.000
_cell.angle_alpha   90.00
_cell.angle_beta   90.00
_cell.angle_gamma   90.00
#
_symmetry.space_group_name_H-M   'P 1'
#
loop_
_entity.id
_entity.type
_entity.pdbx_description
1 polymer ?
#
loop_
_entity_poly.entity_id
_entity_poly.type
_entity_poly.pdbx_seq_one_letter_code
_entity_poly.pdbx_strand_id
1 'polypeptide(L)'
;MENGIYEFNESQNQLILDLSKKMLFVSYFLIAGGILGAIGGVIVLLKGGFGELVQGVILLITGIWTINAAKAFKLIVDTQGNDIENLMGALGQLRKLYTLQYWLFLIAIIFMAIALILTLIFGIAAVGS
;
A
#
# COMPACT_ATOMS: atom_id res chain seq x y z
N MET A 1 38.56 -10.74 -9.69
CA MET A 1 37.42 -10.98 -8.79
C MET A 1 36.41 -11.74 -9.63
N GLU A 2 36.09 -12.96 -9.24
CA GLU A 2 35.09 -13.76 -9.96
C GLU A 2 33.75 -13.04 -9.80
N ASN A 3 33.22 -12.49 -10.91
CA ASN A 3 31.91 -11.86 -10.93
C ASN A 3 30.84 -12.96 -10.88
N GLY A 4 30.85 -13.75 -9.81
CA GLY A 4 29.91 -14.83 -9.59
C GLY A 4 28.50 -14.26 -9.59
N ILE A 5 27.68 -14.75 -10.49
CA ILE A 5 26.24 -14.50 -10.48
C ILE A 5 25.74 -14.99 -9.12
N TYR A 6 25.31 -14.04 -8.28
CA TYR A 6 24.79 -14.37 -6.97
C TYR A 6 23.41 -14.98 -7.14
N GLU A 7 23.22 -16.15 -6.54
CA GLU A 7 21.97 -16.89 -6.54
C GLU A 7 21.58 -17.23 -5.10
N PHE A 8 20.28 -17.16 -4.81
CA PHE A 8 19.70 -17.56 -3.55
C PHE A 8 19.66 -19.09 -3.46
N ASN A 9 19.98 -19.60 -2.27
CA ASN A 9 19.79 -21.01 -1.99
C ASN A 9 18.31 -21.35 -1.76
N GLU A 10 18.01 -22.65 -1.69
CA GLU A 10 16.63 -23.13 -1.51
C GLU A 10 15.91 -22.53 -0.29
N SER A 11 16.60 -22.42 0.84
CA SER A 11 16.01 -21.86 2.07
C SER A 11 15.64 -20.38 1.89
N GLN A 12 16.50 -19.60 1.22
CA GLN A 12 16.25 -18.21 0.89
C GLN A 12 15.09 -18.06 -0.12
N ASN A 13 15.04 -18.93 -1.13
CA ASN A 13 13.96 -18.97 -2.10
C ASN A 13 12.61 -19.30 -1.45
N GLN A 14 12.57 -20.25 -0.51
CA GLN A 14 11.34 -20.54 0.24
C GLN A 14 10.89 -19.35 1.10
N LEU A 15 11.82 -18.62 1.72
CA LEU A 15 11.51 -17.40 2.47
C LEU A 15 10.90 -16.31 1.56
N ILE A 16 11.51 -16.07 0.40
CA ILE A 16 11.04 -15.09 -0.59
C ILE A 16 9.67 -15.50 -1.15
N LEU A 17 9.48 -16.79 -1.42
CA LEU A 17 8.21 -17.33 -1.89
C LEU A 17 7.11 -17.15 -0.85
N ASP A 18 7.37 -17.46 0.42
CA ASP A 18 6.43 -17.24 1.52
C ASP A 18 6.05 -15.77 1.66
N LEU A 19 7.03 -14.86 1.59
CA LEU A 19 6.78 -13.41 1.57
C LEU A 19 5.85 -13.04 0.40
N SER A 20 6.15 -13.49 -0.82
CA SER A 20 5.34 -13.19 -2.01
C SER A 20 3.89 -13.67 -1.86
N LYS A 21 3.68 -14.86 -1.28
CA LYS A 21 2.34 -15.42 -1.02
C LYS A 21 1.56 -14.59 0.00
N LYS A 22 2.20 -14.17 1.08
CA LYS A 22 1.58 -13.29 2.10
C LYS A 22 1.23 -11.92 1.53
N MET A 23 2.12 -11.34 0.73
CA MET A 23 1.84 -10.07 0.04
C MET A 23 0.64 -10.20 -0.90
N LEU A 24 0.52 -11.30 -1.66
CA LEU A 24 -0.66 -11.57 -2.48
C LEU A 24 -1.94 -11.68 -1.64
N PHE A 25 -1.90 -12.43 -0.54
CA PHE A 25 -3.05 -12.52 0.36
C PHE A 25 -3.50 -11.15 0.89
N VAL A 26 -2.55 -10.35 1.42
CA VAL A 26 -2.83 -8.99 1.89
C VAL A 26 -3.40 -8.13 0.77
N SER A 27 -2.85 -8.24 -0.45
CA SER A 27 -3.33 -7.47 -1.57
C SER A 27 -4.79 -7.75 -1.94
N TYR A 28 -5.23 -9.01 -1.88
CA TYR A 28 -6.63 -9.37 -2.12
C TYR A 28 -7.53 -8.84 -1.01
N PHE A 29 -7.08 -8.88 0.24
CA PHE A 29 -7.80 -8.29 1.36
C PHE A 29 -7.96 -6.77 1.19
N LEU A 30 -6.89 -6.07 0.80
CA LEU A 30 -6.91 -4.63 0.52
C LEU A 30 -7.85 -4.30 -0.64
N ILE A 31 -7.80 -5.07 -1.74
CA ILE A 31 -8.69 -4.84 -2.88
C ILE A 31 -10.15 -5.07 -2.49
N ALA A 32 -10.46 -6.17 -1.80
CA ALA A 32 -11.81 -6.45 -1.34
C ALA A 32 -12.32 -5.35 -0.41
N GLY A 33 -11.53 -4.94 0.58
CA GLY A 33 -11.85 -3.81 1.47
C GLY A 33 -12.01 -2.50 0.72
N GLY A 34 -11.18 -2.26 -0.30
CA GLY A 34 -11.28 -1.09 -1.17
C GLY A 34 -12.55 -1.05 -2.01
N ILE A 35 -12.98 -2.19 -2.57
CA ILE A 35 -14.25 -2.32 -3.29
C ILE A 35 -15.42 -2.03 -2.34
N LEU A 36 -15.45 -2.68 -1.18
CA LEU A 36 -16.52 -2.47 -0.18
C LEU A 36 -16.56 -1.02 0.30
N GLY A 37 -15.40 -0.41 0.56
CA GLY A 37 -15.27 0.99 0.95
C GLY A 37 -15.74 1.94 -0.14
N ALA A 38 -15.40 1.69 -1.41
CA ALA A 38 -15.87 2.50 -2.53
C ALA A 38 -17.40 2.43 -2.67
N ILE A 39 -18.00 1.24 -2.55
CA ILE A 39 -19.46 1.06 -2.58
C ILE A 39 -20.11 1.82 -1.43
N GLY A 40 -19.60 1.67 -0.20
CA GLY A 40 -20.07 2.42 0.97
C GLY A 40 -19.92 3.93 0.79
N GLY A 41 -18.81 4.37 0.22
CA GLY A 41 -18.52 5.77 -0.06
C GLY A 41 -19.49 6.42 -1.04
N VAL A 42 -20.00 5.69 -2.05
CA VAL A 42 -21.05 6.20 -2.94
C VAL A 42 -22.32 6.54 -2.15
N ILE A 43 -22.67 5.73 -1.14
CA ILE A 43 -23.84 5.99 -0.27
C ILE A 43 -23.61 7.23 0.59
N VAL A 44 -22.40 7.40 1.13
CA VAL A 44 -22.05 8.56 1.98
C VAL A 44 -21.92 9.84 1.15
N LEU A 45 -21.52 9.74 -0.11
CA LEU A 45 -21.46 10.87 -1.05
C LEU A 45 -22.81 11.56 -1.20
N LEU A 46 -23.90 10.79 -1.23
CA LEU A 46 -25.26 11.33 -1.27
C LEU A 46 -25.66 12.09 0.00
N LYS A 47 -24.92 11.89 1.11
CA LYS A 47 -25.09 12.60 2.39
C LYS A 47 -24.07 13.73 2.58
N GLY A 48 -23.29 14.06 1.55
CA GLY A 48 -22.29 15.13 1.55
C GLY A 48 -20.91 14.73 2.11
N GLY A 49 -20.67 13.45 2.42
CA GLY A 49 -19.35 12.96 2.86
C GLY A 49 -18.62 12.21 1.76
N PHE A 50 -17.29 12.27 1.71
CA PHE A 50 -16.49 11.59 0.68
C PHE A 50 -15.33 10.76 1.23
N GLY A 51 -15.20 10.68 2.57
CA GLY A 51 -14.05 10.04 3.23
C GLY A 51 -13.92 8.56 2.91
N GLU A 52 -15.03 7.81 2.95
CA GLU A 52 -15.04 6.37 2.68
C GLU A 52 -14.71 6.05 1.21
N LEU A 53 -15.15 6.92 0.28
CA LEU A 53 -14.82 6.77 -1.13
C LEU A 53 -13.31 6.93 -1.36
N VAL A 54 -12.71 7.96 -0.75
CA VAL A 54 -11.26 8.20 -0.82
C VAL A 54 -10.50 7.05 -0.18
N GLN A 55 -10.93 6.58 1.00
CA GLN A 55 -10.32 5.44 1.68
C GLN A 55 -10.39 4.17 0.81
N GLY A 56 -11.53 3.91 0.17
CA GLY A 56 -11.72 2.78 -0.73
C GLY A 56 -10.72 2.81 -1.90
N VAL A 57 -10.60 3.97 -2.56
CA VAL A 57 -9.63 4.17 -3.66
C VAL A 57 -8.19 3.95 -3.19
N ILE A 58 -7.82 4.46 -2.01
CA ILE A 58 -6.48 4.25 -1.44
C ILE A 58 -6.18 2.76 -1.23
N LEU A 59 -7.13 2.01 -0.66
CA LEU A 59 -6.97 0.57 -0.43
C LEU A 59 -6.82 -0.20 -1.75
N LEU A 60 -7.61 0.16 -2.78
CA LEU A 60 -7.51 -0.45 -4.11
C LEU A 60 -6.12 -0.25 -4.72
N ILE A 61 -5.64 1.00 -4.77
CA ILE A 61 -4.33 1.32 -5.36
C ILE A 61 -3.21 0.61 -4.58
N THR A 62 -3.28 0.64 -3.24
CA THR A 62 -2.30 -0.03 -2.37
C THR A 62 -2.28 -1.53 -2.62
N GLY A 63 -3.46 -2.17 -2.75
CA GLY A 63 -3.58 -3.59 -3.07
C GLY A 63 -2.97 -3.92 -4.44
N ILE A 64 -3.29 -3.16 -5.48
CA ILE A 64 -2.74 -3.36 -6.83
C ILE A 64 -1.21 -3.26 -6.84
N TRP A 65 -0.64 -2.26 -6.18
CA TRP A 65 0.81 -2.10 -6.12
C TRP A 65 1.49 -3.19 -5.27
N THR A 66 0.79 -3.68 -4.24
CA THR A 66 1.24 -4.84 -3.46
C THR A 66 1.28 -6.12 -4.31
N ILE A 67 0.31 -6.34 -5.21
CA ILE A 67 0.35 -7.45 -6.19
C ILE A 67 1.60 -7.35 -7.06
N ASN A 68 1.91 -6.15 -7.58
CA ASN A 68 3.06 -5.95 -8.45
C ASN A 68 4.38 -6.25 -7.73
N ALA A 69 4.51 -5.81 -6.48
CA ALA A 69 5.68 -6.16 -5.67
C ALA A 69 5.74 -7.67 -5.37
N ALA A 70 4.62 -8.30 -5.03
CA ALA A 70 4.56 -9.73 -4.77
C ALA A 70 4.97 -10.57 -5.99
N LYS A 71 4.47 -10.21 -7.18
CA LYS A 71 4.85 -10.87 -8.44
C LYS A 71 6.35 -10.71 -8.73
N ALA A 72 6.92 -9.54 -8.46
CA ALA A 72 8.35 -9.31 -8.63
C ALA A 72 9.21 -10.14 -7.66
N PHE A 73 8.78 -10.32 -6.40
CA PHE A 73 9.44 -11.26 -5.49
C PHE A 73 9.32 -12.71 -5.95
N LYS A 74 8.17 -13.11 -6.49
CA LYS A 74 7.97 -14.47 -7.01
C LYS A 74 8.90 -14.78 -8.20
N LEU A 75 9.21 -13.78 -9.04
CA LEU A 75 10.14 -13.94 -10.16
C LEU A 75 11.57 -14.30 -9.73
N ILE A 76 12.01 -13.85 -8.54
CA ILE A 76 13.31 -14.26 -7.97
C ILE A 76 13.35 -15.78 -7.80
N VAL A 77 12.22 -16.39 -7.39
CA VAL A 77 12.13 -17.84 -7.15
C VAL A 77 11.85 -18.62 -8.44
N ASP A 78 11.06 -18.05 -9.34
CA ASP A 78 10.64 -18.71 -10.58
C ASP A 78 11.74 -18.71 -11.67
N THR A 79 12.82 -17.94 -11.50
CA THR A 79 13.92 -17.82 -12.46
C THR A 79 15.27 -18.12 -11.82
N GLN A 80 16.28 -18.48 -12.62
CA GLN A 80 17.64 -18.74 -12.17
C GLN A 80 18.64 -17.95 -13.01
N GLY A 81 19.79 -17.65 -12.42
CA GLY A 81 20.89 -16.94 -13.06
C GLY A 81 20.76 -15.41 -13.10
N ASN A 82 19.73 -14.84 -12.44
CA ASN A 82 19.42 -13.41 -12.48
C ASN A 82 18.89 -12.85 -11.15
N ASP A 83 19.18 -13.49 -10.02
CA ASP A 83 18.50 -13.18 -8.74
C ASP A 83 18.69 -11.75 -8.25
N ILE A 84 19.87 -11.17 -8.43
CA ILE A 84 20.14 -9.77 -8.07
C ILE A 84 19.32 -8.80 -8.93
N GLU A 85 19.17 -9.07 -10.23
CA GLU A 85 18.36 -8.22 -11.12
C GLU A 85 16.89 -8.29 -10.71
N ASN A 86 16.37 -9.50 -10.48
CA ASN A 86 15.00 -9.71 -10.00
C ASN A 86 14.77 -9.06 -8.63
N LEU A 87 15.73 -9.16 -7.70
CA LEU A 87 15.68 -8.51 -6.39
C LEU A 87 15.61 -7.00 -6.53
N MET A 88 16.46 -6.40 -7.37
CA MET A 88 16.43 -4.96 -7.63
C MET A 88 15.10 -4.53 -8.27
N GLY A 89 14.53 -5.36 -9.15
CA GLY A 89 13.19 -5.18 -9.69
C GLY A 89 12.12 -5.18 -8.59
N ALA A 90 12.16 -6.17 -7.69
CA ALA A 90 11.23 -6.28 -6.56
C ALA A 90 11.35 -5.12 -5.57
N LEU A 91 12.57 -4.72 -5.21
CA LEU A 91 12.84 -3.52 -4.40
C LEU A 91 12.35 -2.25 -5.11
N GLY A 92 12.45 -2.17 -6.43
CA GLY A 92 11.88 -1.08 -7.22
C GLY A 92 10.36 -0.98 -7.09
N GLN A 93 9.65 -2.11 -7.08
CA GLN A 93 8.19 -2.15 -6.85
C GLN A 93 7.83 -1.80 -5.40
N LEU A 94 8.58 -2.31 -4.41
CA LEU A 94 8.41 -1.90 -3.01
C LEU A 94 8.62 -0.41 -2.83
N ARG A 95 9.67 0.17 -3.44
CA ARG A 95 9.92 1.61 -3.37
C ARG A 95 8.71 2.41 -3.88
N LYS A 96 8.09 1.98 -4.99
CA LYS A 96 6.87 2.63 -5.48
C LYS A 96 5.75 2.55 -4.43
N LEU A 97 5.46 1.36 -3.90
CA LEU A 97 4.47 1.15 -2.85
C LEU A 97 4.68 2.06 -1.64
N TYR A 98 5.88 2.09 -1.08
CA TYR A 98 6.21 2.91 0.08
C TYR A 98 6.23 4.40 -0.24
N THR A 99 6.58 4.80 -1.47
CA THR A 99 6.52 6.22 -1.87
C THR A 99 5.07 6.70 -1.87
N LEU A 100 4.12 5.91 -2.39
CA LEU A 100 2.70 6.25 -2.32
C LEU A 100 2.21 6.31 -0.88
N GLN A 101 2.49 5.29 -0.07
CA GLN A 101 2.06 5.27 1.33
C GLN A 101 2.62 6.46 2.12
N TYR A 102 3.89 6.81 1.89
CA TYR A 102 4.52 7.98 2.49
C TYR A 102 3.72 9.26 2.21
N TRP A 103 3.40 9.52 0.94
CA TRP A 103 2.63 10.71 0.56
C TRP A 103 1.20 10.68 1.11
N LEU A 104 0.53 9.52 1.05
CA LEU A 104 -0.83 9.38 1.57
C LEU A 104 -0.90 9.66 3.07
N PHE A 105 0.02 9.10 3.86
CA PHE A 105 0.06 9.34 5.30
C PHE A 105 0.43 10.78 5.65
N LEU A 106 1.39 11.37 4.93
CA LEU A 106 1.75 12.76 5.14
C LEU A 106 0.56 13.68 4.90
N ILE A 107 -0.15 13.50 3.77
CA ILE A 107 -1.34 14.27 3.43
C ILE A 107 -2.45 14.03 4.45
N ALA A 108 -2.72 12.78 4.83
CA ALA A 108 -3.75 12.44 5.81
C ALA A 108 -3.49 13.12 7.17
N ILE A 109 -2.25 13.10 7.65
CA ILE A 109 -1.87 13.76 8.91
C ILE A 109 -2.08 15.28 8.81
N ILE A 110 -1.71 15.92 7.70
CA ILE A 110 -1.93 17.36 7.49
C ILE A 110 -3.42 17.70 7.55
N PHE A 111 -4.27 16.97 6.83
CA PHE A 111 -5.72 17.20 6.86
C PHE A 111 -6.33 16.94 8.25
N MET A 112 -5.87 15.90 8.95
CA MET A 112 -6.31 15.61 10.32
C MET A 112 -5.93 16.73 11.29
N ALA A 113 -4.72 17.27 11.18
CA ALA A 113 -4.27 18.40 11.99
C ALA A 113 -5.12 19.67 11.72
N ILE A 114 -5.39 19.98 10.45
CA ILE A 114 -6.24 21.11 10.06
C ILE A 114 -7.65 20.92 10.62
N ALA A 115 -8.26 19.76 10.41
CA ALA A 115 -9.61 19.45 10.90
C ALA A 115 -9.70 19.58 12.44
N LEU A 116 -8.69 19.10 13.16
CA LEU A 116 -8.61 19.23 14.61
C LEU A 116 -8.54 20.70 15.05
N ILE A 117 -7.66 21.50 14.43
CA ILE A 117 -7.51 22.93 14.75
C ILE A 117 -8.82 23.68 14.50
N LEU A 118 -9.47 23.46 13.34
CA LEU A 118 -10.75 24.09 13.03
C LEU A 118 -11.83 23.70 14.04
N THR A 119 -11.92 22.42 14.39
CA THR A 119 -12.88 21.92 15.37
C THR A 119 -12.68 22.57 16.74
N LEU A 120 -11.43 22.75 17.18
CA LEU A 120 -11.11 23.43 18.44
C LEU A 120 -11.50 24.92 18.39
N ILE A 121 -11.16 25.64 17.32
CA ILE A 121 -11.49 27.07 17.17
C ILE A 121 -13.00 27.29 17.19
N PHE A 122 -13.75 26.55 16.35
CA PHE A 122 -15.19 26.71 16.25
C PHE A 122 -15.93 26.16 17.48
N GLY A 123 -15.45 25.06 18.06
CA GLY A 123 -16.02 24.50 19.27
C GLY A 123 -15.90 25.43 20.48
N ILE A 124 -14.74 26.08 20.66
CA ILE A 124 -14.54 27.09 21.71
C ILE A 124 -15.43 28.31 21.46
N ALA A 125 -15.50 28.80 20.21
CA ALA A 125 -16.32 29.95 19.86
C ALA A 125 -17.83 29.71 20.14
N ALA A 126 -18.33 28.49 19.91
CA ALA A 126 -19.73 28.14 20.15
C ALA A 126 -20.10 28.01 21.64
N VAL A 127 -19.13 27.71 22.52
CA VAL A 127 -19.35 27.65 23.98
C VAL A 127 -19.31 29.04 24.62
N GLY A 128 -18.63 30.00 23.99
CA GLY A 128 -18.49 31.37 24.47
C GLY A 128 -19.61 32.35 24.04
N SER A 129 -20.53 31.92 23.17
CA SER A 129 -21.69 32.69 22.68
C SER A 129 -22.98 32.26 23.35
#